data_AF-A0A8F5CMJ0-F1
#
_entry.id   AF-A0A8F5CMJ0-F1
#
_cell.length_a   1.000
_cell.length_b   1.000
_cell.length_c   1.000
_cell.angle_alpha   90.00
_cell.angle_beta   90.00
_cell.angle_gamma   90.00
#
_symmetry.space_group_name_H-M   'P 1'
#
loop_
_entity.id
_entity.type
_entity.pdbx_description
1 polymer ?
#
loop_
_entity_poly.entity_id
_entity_poly.type
_entity_poly.pdbx_seq_one_letter_code
_entity_poly.pdbx_strand_id
1 'polypeptide(L)'
;MGENAQSMKAAADAMLTVAEKAPLTSHRKLRSDLDTKLPKPYLARAVAAPDTDNVNGTYGHKHLNMSVLQQHVAFFDQDDNGIIYPWETFKGFRDLGFNIFGCLLFTVLVHGAMSYATLPTWLPSPFFPIYIKNIHKAKHGSDSATYDTEGRFIPANLENIFSKYAHTKPDKLNFKELWDMTDGSRNAFDFFGWISSKLEWGVLYMLAKDSEGFLSKESVRRCYDGSLFEHCAKMQKGVVGKST
;
A
#
# COMPACT_ATOMS: atom_id res chain seq x y z
N MET A 1 -35.04 33.41 -9.85
CA MET A 1 -35.24 31.94 -9.99
C MET A 1 -34.18 31.29 -10.90
N GLY A 2 -33.81 31.88 -12.04
CA GLY A 2 -32.79 31.32 -12.96
C GLY A 2 -31.38 31.19 -12.38
N GLU A 3 -30.88 32.19 -11.64
CA GLU A 3 -29.54 32.15 -11.02
C GLU A 3 -29.41 31.05 -9.96
N ASN A 4 -30.46 30.81 -9.17
CA ASN A 4 -30.48 29.76 -8.15
C ASN A 4 -30.45 28.36 -8.78
N ALA A 5 -31.19 28.15 -9.87
CA ALA A 5 -31.18 26.89 -10.61
C ALA A 5 -29.82 26.60 -11.27
N GLN A 6 -29.19 27.64 -11.84
CA GLN A 6 -27.86 27.52 -12.45
C GLN A 6 -26.78 27.24 -11.40
N SER A 7 -26.86 27.86 -10.22
CA SER A 7 -25.96 27.60 -9.08
C SER A 7 -26.09 26.17 -8.56
N MET A 8 -27.32 25.67 -8.38
CA MET A 8 -27.55 24.27 -7.96
C MET A 8 -27.04 23.26 -8.98
N LYS A 9 -27.24 23.51 -10.27
CA LYS A 9 -26.70 22.66 -11.33
C LYS A 9 -25.17 22.65 -11.31
N ALA A 10 -24.54 23.82 -11.21
CA ALA A 10 -23.07 23.90 -11.16
C ALA A 10 -22.49 23.16 -9.94
N ALA A 11 -23.16 23.24 -8.78
CA ALA A 11 -22.77 22.49 -7.59
C ALA A 11 -22.91 20.97 -7.77
N ALA A 12 -23.98 20.51 -8.43
CA ALA A 12 -24.16 19.10 -8.76
C ALA A 12 -23.11 18.61 -9.78
N ASP A 13 -22.86 19.39 -10.84
CA ASP A 13 -21.88 19.08 -11.88
C ASP A 13 -20.46 18.99 -11.29
N ALA A 14 -20.11 19.84 -10.32
CA ALA A 14 -18.83 19.81 -9.63
C ALA A 14 -18.59 18.53 -8.79
N MET A 15 -19.66 17.78 -8.48
CA MET A 15 -19.60 16.52 -7.73
C MET A 15 -19.65 15.29 -8.65
N LEU A 16 -19.72 15.47 -9.98
CA LEU A 16 -19.72 14.36 -10.92
C LEU A 16 -18.38 13.62 -10.90
N THR A 17 -18.43 12.32 -10.66
CA THR A 17 -17.26 11.43 -10.75
C THR A 17 -17.16 10.72 -12.10
N VAL A 18 -18.13 10.94 -12.99
CA VAL A 18 -18.20 10.33 -14.32
C VAL A 18 -18.20 11.44 -15.37
N ALA A 19 -17.29 11.35 -16.32
CA ALA A 19 -17.22 12.20 -17.49
C ALA A 19 -17.60 11.41 -18.74
N GLU A 20 -18.66 11.83 -19.44
CA GLU A 20 -19.22 11.10 -20.60
C GLU A 20 -18.19 10.88 -21.73
N LYS A 21 -17.30 11.85 -21.95
CA LYS A 21 -16.23 11.77 -22.96
C LYS A 21 -15.04 10.88 -22.54
N ALA A 22 -15.03 10.38 -21.31
CA ALA A 22 -14.00 9.49 -20.78
C ALA A 22 -14.68 8.25 -20.16
N PRO A 23 -15.08 7.26 -20.98
CA PRO A 23 -15.84 6.08 -20.52
C PRO A 23 -15.18 5.32 -19.36
N LEU A 24 -13.84 5.33 -19.27
CA LEU A 24 -13.08 4.75 -18.16
C LEU A 24 -13.55 5.24 -16.78
N THR A 25 -14.02 6.48 -16.66
CA THR A 25 -14.52 7.05 -15.39
C THR A 25 -15.83 6.42 -14.92
N SER A 26 -16.67 5.90 -15.82
CA SER A 26 -17.90 5.18 -15.44
C SER A 26 -17.64 3.72 -15.08
N HIS A 27 -16.59 3.11 -15.66
CA HIS A 27 -16.16 1.76 -15.33
C HIS A 27 -15.42 1.71 -13.98
N ARG A 28 -14.51 2.66 -13.72
CA ARG A 28 -13.71 2.77 -12.49
C ARG A 28 -14.39 3.68 -11.47
N LYS A 29 -15.49 3.19 -10.90
CA LYS A 29 -16.35 3.96 -9.99
C LYS A 29 -15.64 4.38 -8.71
N LEU A 30 -15.82 5.64 -8.33
CA LEU A 30 -15.42 6.17 -7.02
C LEU A 30 -16.59 6.05 -6.03
N ARG A 31 -16.26 5.96 -4.75
CA ARG A 31 -17.24 6.05 -3.67
C ARG A 31 -17.52 7.51 -3.32
N SER A 32 -18.79 7.88 -3.25
CA SER A 32 -19.25 9.22 -2.84
C SER A 32 -19.69 9.29 -1.38
N ASP A 33 -19.61 8.18 -0.65
CA ASP A 33 -20.15 8.00 0.71
C ASP A 33 -19.07 7.85 1.77
N LEU A 34 -17.78 8.01 1.42
CA LEU A 34 -16.68 7.70 2.34
C LEU A 34 -16.69 8.57 3.60
N ASP A 35 -17.07 9.84 3.47
CA ASP A 35 -17.13 10.81 4.57
C ASP A 35 -18.21 10.49 5.62
N THR A 36 -19.16 9.59 5.31
CA THR A 36 -20.14 9.09 6.30
C THR A 36 -19.48 8.27 7.41
N LYS A 37 -18.35 7.62 7.12
CA LYS A 37 -17.60 6.77 8.07
C LYS A 37 -16.18 7.28 8.34
N LEU A 38 -15.51 7.80 7.32
CA LEU A 38 -14.12 8.28 7.37
C LEU A 38 -14.09 9.81 7.37
N PRO A 39 -13.77 10.47 8.51
CA PRO A 39 -13.64 11.93 8.53
C PRO A 39 -12.54 12.38 7.56
N LYS A 40 -12.87 13.27 6.61
CA LYS A 40 -11.92 13.81 5.61
C LYS A 40 -11.11 12.70 4.90
N PRO A 41 -11.77 11.84 4.10
CA PRO A 41 -11.13 10.65 3.54
C PRO A 41 -9.99 10.96 2.56
N TYR A 42 -9.98 12.17 1.99
CA TYR A 42 -8.93 12.69 1.10
C TYR A 42 -7.68 13.18 1.82
N LEU A 43 -7.76 13.48 3.13
CA LEU A 43 -6.64 14.01 3.89
C LEU A 43 -5.63 12.88 4.14
N ALA A 44 -4.34 13.12 3.92
CA ALA A 44 -3.31 12.15 4.22
C ALA A 44 -3.14 11.96 5.75
N ARG A 45 -2.89 10.74 6.20
CA ARG A 45 -2.70 10.34 7.59
C ARG A 45 -1.23 10.03 7.79
N ALA A 46 -0.61 10.76 8.71
CA ALA A 46 0.82 10.59 8.96
C ALA A 46 1.14 9.22 9.56
N VAL A 47 0.40 8.82 10.61
CA VAL A 47 0.82 7.73 11.49
C VAL A 47 -0.14 6.53 11.52
N ALA A 48 -1.24 6.56 10.77
CA ALA A 48 -2.26 5.50 10.81
C ALA A 48 -2.81 5.23 9.41
N ALA A 49 -3.23 3.99 9.16
CA ALA A 49 -3.86 3.55 7.92
C ALA A 49 -5.34 3.19 8.14
N PRO A 50 -6.26 4.17 8.29
CA PRO A 50 -7.67 3.90 8.51
C PRO A 50 -8.41 3.57 7.21
N ASP A 51 -9.46 2.77 7.32
CA ASP A 51 -10.41 2.51 6.25
C ASP A 51 -11.86 2.54 6.79
N THR A 52 -12.84 2.24 5.94
CA THR A 52 -14.26 2.31 6.32
C THR A 52 -14.67 1.29 7.40
N ASP A 53 -13.86 0.27 7.66
CA ASP A 53 -14.11 -0.77 8.67
C ASP A 53 -13.23 -0.59 9.92
N ASN A 54 -12.09 0.11 9.78
CA ASN A 54 -11.09 0.38 10.81
C ASN A 54 -10.78 1.89 10.83
N VAL A 55 -11.74 2.71 11.28
CA VAL A 55 -11.64 4.18 11.20
C VAL A 55 -10.44 4.79 11.96
N ASN A 56 -9.86 4.03 12.89
CA ASN A 56 -8.68 4.42 13.67
C ASN A 56 -7.38 3.70 13.23
N GLY A 57 -7.42 2.93 12.14
CA GLY A 57 -6.32 2.07 11.69
C GLY A 57 -6.22 0.75 12.46
N THR A 58 -5.06 0.11 12.41
CA THR A 58 -4.86 -1.22 13.03
C THR A 58 -4.91 -1.13 14.55
N TYR A 59 -5.84 -1.85 15.18
CA TYR A 59 -5.97 -1.89 16.63
C TYR A 59 -4.69 -2.40 17.30
N GLY A 60 -4.18 -1.64 18.26
CA GLY A 60 -3.01 -1.99 19.07
C GLY A 60 -1.65 -1.87 18.37
N HIS A 61 -1.62 -1.52 17.07
CA HIS A 61 -0.35 -1.28 16.37
C HIS A 61 0.28 0.03 16.84
N LYS A 62 1.57 0.00 17.17
CA LYS A 62 2.30 1.15 17.70
C LYS A 62 3.01 1.86 16.55
N HIS A 63 2.55 3.05 16.20
CA HIS A 63 3.12 3.83 15.11
C HIS A 63 4.49 4.44 15.42
N LEU A 64 4.89 4.55 16.69
CA LEU A 64 6.20 5.08 17.14
C LEU A 64 6.58 6.44 16.51
N ASN A 65 5.59 7.29 16.26
CA ASN A 65 5.72 8.58 15.55
C ASN A 65 6.34 8.49 14.14
N MET A 66 6.34 7.32 13.52
CA MET A 66 6.78 7.09 12.16
C MET A 66 5.68 7.39 11.15
N SER A 67 6.04 7.85 9.95
CA SER A 67 5.10 7.87 8.83
C SER A 67 4.59 6.46 8.52
N VAL A 68 3.42 6.31 7.91
CA VAL A 68 2.89 4.96 7.58
C VAL A 68 3.87 4.19 6.70
N LEU A 69 4.54 4.84 5.72
CA LEU A 69 5.57 4.19 4.91
C LEU A 69 6.82 3.80 5.71
N GLN A 70 7.19 4.57 6.74
CA GLN A 70 8.26 4.15 7.66
C GLN A 70 7.86 2.94 8.48
N GLN A 71 6.62 2.89 8.98
CA GLN A 71 6.06 1.72 9.69
C GLN A 71 6.10 0.46 8.80
N HIS A 72 5.74 0.59 7.52
CA HIS A 72 5.82 -0.49 6.53
C HIS A 72 7.17 -1.20 6.51
N VAL A 73 8.26 -0.42 6.42
CA VAL A 73 9.62 -0.98 6.28
C VAL A 73 10.25 -1.32 7.62
N ALA A 74 9.79 -0.73 8.72
CA ALA A 74 10.35 -0.93 10.06
C ALA A 74 10.37 -2.40 10.51
N PHE A 75 9.47 -3.25 10.00
CA PHE A 75 9.53 -4.69 10.25
C PHE A 75 10.87 -5.31 9.87
N PHE A 76 11.54 -4.80 8.83
CA PHE A 76 12.81 -5.35 8.34
C PHE A 76 14.04 -4.79 9.05
N ASP A 77 13.91 -3.76 9.88
CA ASP A 77 14.96 -3.22 10.75
C ASP A 77 15.01 -4.06 12.03
N GLN A 78 15.92 -5.02 12.08
CA GLN A 78 15.90 -6.10 13.07
C GLN A 78 16.69 -5.75 14.33
N ASP A 79 17.50 -4.69 14.29
CA ASP A 79 18.26 -4.16 15.42
C ASP A 79 17.81 -2.75 15.85
N ASP A 80 16.71 -2.24 15.26
CA ASP A 80 16.07 -0.95 15.57
C ASP A 80 16.99 0.28 15.41
N ASN A 81 17.98 0.20 14.51
CA ASN A 81 18.95 1.27 14.31
C ASN A 81 18.52 2.31 13.25
N GLY A 82 17.43 2.07 12.52
CA GLY A 82 16.89 2.92 11.46
C GLY A 82 17.49 2.67 10.07
N ILE A 83 18.31 1.64 9.90
CA ILE A 83 19.02 1.27 8.68
C ILE A 83 18.85 -0.23 8.44
N ILE A 84 18.20 -0.57 7.33
CA ILE A 84 17.98 -1.96 6.93
C ILE A 84 19.11 -2.39 6.01
N TYR A 85 19.81 -3.46 6.37
CA TYR A 85 20.80 -4.11 5.53
C TYR A 85 20.28 -5.39 4.86
N PRO A 86 20.94 -5.87 3.77
CA PRO A 86 20.50 -7.05 3.03
C PRO A 86 20.24 -8.29 3.89
N TRP A 87 21.05 -8.54 4.92
CA TRP A 87 20.87 -9.69 5.80
C TRP A 87 19.61 -9.58 6.68
N GLU A 88 19.17 -8.38 7.02
CA GLU A 88 17.94 -8.15 7.80
C GLU A 88 16.71 -8.32 6.93
N THR A 89 16.74 -7.79 5.70
CA THR A 89 15.69 -8.06 4.70
C THR A 89 15.55 -9.55 4.44
N PHE A 90 16.68 -10.27 4.25
CA PHE A 90 16.67 -11.71 4.09
C PHE A 90 16.01 -12.40 5.29
N LYS A 91 16.41 -12.04 6.52
CA LYS A 91 15.83 -12.59 7.75
C LYS A 91 14.34 -12.26 7.87
N GLY A 92 13.92 -11.04 7.54
CA GLY A 92 12.52 -10.63 7.55
C GLY A 92 11.66 -11.47 6.61
N PHE A 93 12.12 -11.72 5.38
CA PHE A 93 11.43 -12.63 4.46
C PHE A 93 11.39 -14.08 4.97
N ARG A 94 12.44 -14.54 5.66
CA ARG A 94 12.42 -15.86 6.34
C ARG A 94 11.38 -15.91 7.44
N ASP A 95 11.27 -14.86 8.25
CA ASP A 95 10.26 -14.72 9.30
C ASP A 95 8.83 -14.69 8.75
N LEU A 96 8.64 -14.18 7.53
CA LEU A 96 7.37 -14.23 6.80
C LEU A 96 7.06 -15.60 6.18
N GLY A 97 8.01 -16.54 6.19
CA GLY A 97 7.83 -17.91 5.70
C GLY A 97 8.25 -18.14 4.25
N PHE A 98 8.90 -17.17 3.59
CA PHE A 98 9.43 -17.38 2.23
C PHE A 98 10.59 -18.38 2.23
N ASN A 99 10.69 -19.18 1.17
CA ASN A 99 11.81 -20.10 0.98
C ASN A 99 13.13 -19.35 0.68
N ILE A 100 14.27 -20.04 0.75
CA ILE A 100 15.61 -19.42 0.61
C ILE A 100 15.76 -18.70 -0.75
N PHE A 101 15.29 -19.30 -1.84
CA PHE A 101 15.40 -18.69 -3.17
C PHE A 101 14.58 -17.40 -3.27
N GLY A 102 13.36 -17.38 -2.74
CA GLY A 102 12.53 -16.18 -2.66
C GLY A 102 13.18 -15.11 -1.80
N CYS A 103 13.75 -15.48 -0.64
CA CYS A 103 14.42 -14.53 0.25
C CYS A 103 15.63 -13.88 -0.44
N LEU A 104 16.47 -14.67 -1.13
CA LEU A 104 17.61 -14.14 -1.90
C LEU A 104 17.13 -13.19 -3.01
N LEU A 105 16.14 -13.61 -3.79
CA LEU A 105 15.61 -12.82 -4.90
C LEU A 105 15.05 -11.48 -4.41
N PHE A 106 14.16 -11.48 -3.43
CA PHE A 106 13.56 -10.25 -2.92
C PHE A 106 14.56 -9.34 -2.22
N THR A 107 15.56 -9.90 -1.52
CA THR A 107 16.64 -9.11 -0.93
C THR A 107 17.40 -8.34 -2.00
N VAL A 108 17.81 -9.01 -3.08
CA VAL A 108 18.52 -8.36 -4.20
C VAL A 108 17.66 -7.28 -4.84
N LEU A 109 16.38 -7.56 -5.09
CA LEU A 109 15.47 -6.59 -5.72
C LEU A 109 15.22 -5.37 -4.84
N VAL A 110 14.90 -5.55 -3.55
CA VAL A 110 14.61 -4.46 -2.60
C VAL A 110 15.83 -3.55 -2.43
N HIS A 111 17.01 -4.12 -2.18
CA HIS A 111 18.21 -3.33 -1.95
C HIS A 111 18.77 -2.71 -3.24
N GLY A 112 18.68 -3.41 -4.37
CA GLY A 112 19.05 -2.87 -5.68
C GLY A 112 18.15 -1.70 -6.11
N ALA A 113 16.87 -1.75 -5.77
CA ALA A 113 15.90 -0.70 -6.08
C ALA A 113 16.01 0.52 -5.16
N MET A 114 16.13 0.31 -3.84
CA MET A 114 15.87 1.37 -2.86
C MET A 114 17.14 1.95 -2.22
N SER A 115 18.25 1.19 -2.14
CA SER A 115 19.39 1.59 -1.33
C SER A 115 19.91 2.97 -1.71
N TYR A 116 20.29 3.17 -2.98
CA TYR A 116 20.87 4.43 -3.45
C TYR A 116 19.94 5.63 -3.21
N ALA A 117 18.64 5.48 -3.48
CA ALA A 117 17.65 6.55 -3.31
C ALA A 117 17.52 7.03 -1.85
N THR A 118 17.81 6.14 -0.89
CA THR A 118 17.71 6.45 0.55
C THR A 118 19.02 6.92 1.18
N LEU A 119 20.15 6.88 0.46
CA LEU A 119 21.43 7.31 1.01
C LEU A 119 21.42 8.79 1.45
N PRO A 120 22.11 9.14 2.55
CA PRO A 120 22.30 10.52 2.96
C PRO A 120 23.36 11.25 2.10
N THR A 121 24.09 10.52 1.27
CA THR A 121 25.20 11.00 0.44
C THR A 121 25.05 10.54 -1.00
N TRP A 122 25.72 11.22 -1.93
CA TRP A 122 25.81 10.82 -3.33
C TRP A 122 26.75 9.63 -3.59
N LEU A 123 27.63 9.29 -2.64
CA LEU A 123 28.53 8.16 -2.77
C LEU A 123 27.75 6.85 -2.55
N PRO A 124 27.77 5.89 -3.50
CA PRO A 124 27.12 4.60 -3.29
C PRO A 124 27.81 3.83 -2.16
N SER A 125 27.03 3.05 -1.42
CA SER A 125 27.56 2.17 -0.38
C SER A 125 27.63 0.74 -0.90
N PRO A 126 28.77 0.03 -0.77
CA PRO A 126 28.91 -1.36 -1.19
C PRO A 126 28.06 -2.34 -0.36
N PHE A 127 27.52 -1.88 0.76
CA PHE A 127 26.66 -2.68 1.65
C PHE A 127 25.16 -2.53 1.35
N PHE A 128 24.81 -1.68 0.37
CA PHE A 128 23.43 -1.42 -0.05
C PHE A 128 22.43 -1.15 1.11
N PRO A 129 22.71 -0.26 2.08
CA PRO A 129 21.80 0.05 3.17
C PRO A 129 20.53 0.75 2.67
N ILE A 130 19.40 0.55 3.37
CA ILE A 130 18.17 1.31 3.20
C ILE A 130 17.94 2.14 4.46
N TYR A 131 17.93 3.47 4.32
CA TYR A 131 17.69 4.37 5.45
C TYR A 131 16.20 4.65 5.61
N ILE A 132 15.59 4.20 6.72
CA ILE A 132 14.16 4.39 7.00
C ILE A 132 13.78 5.87 7.00
N LYS A 133 14.65 6.74 7.53
CA LYS A 133 14.43 8.20 7.51
C LYS A 133 14.15 8.75 6.11
N ASN A 134 14.74 8.18 5.07
CA ASN A 134 14.69 8.64 3.69
C ASN A 134 13.80 7.78 2.79
N ILE A 135 13.06 6.81 3.33
CA ILE A 135 12.30 5.83 2.53
C ILE A 135 11.26 6.45 1.61
N HIS A 136 10.71 7.62 1.95
CA HIS A 136 9.78 8.37 1.11
C HIS A 136 10.33 8.70 -0.29
N LYS A 137 11.67 8.73 -0.45
CA LYS A 137 12.34 8.94 -1.74
C LYS A 137 12.34 7.70 -2.65
N ALA A 138 12.08 6.51 -2.10
CA ALA A 138 12.15 5.24 -2.82
C ALA A 138 10.81 4.81 -3.45
N LYS A 139 9.83 5.73 -3.53
CA LYS A 139 8.56 5.52 -4.24
C LYS A 139 8.75 5.64 -5.76
N HIS A 140 7.90 4.95 -6.51
CA HIS A 140 7.81 5.08 -7.97
C HIS A 140 6.44 5.63 -8.40
N GLY A 141 6.35 6.11 -9.64
CA GLY A 141 5.16 6.84 -10.12
C GLY A 141 3.92 5.96 -10.32
N SER A 142 4.10 4.67 -10.64
CA SER A 142 3.02 3.74 -10.99
C SER A 142 2.54 2.89 -9.81
N ASP A 143 2.72 3.41 -8.59
CA ASP A 143 2.20 2.79 -7.37
C ASP A 143 0.67 3.01 -7.26
N SER A 144 0.06 2.60 -6.15
CA SER A 144 -1.38 2.76 -5.91
C SER A 144 -1.80 4.20 -5.56
N ALA A 145 -0.85 5.13 -5.44
CA ALA A 145 -1.00 6.45 -4.85
C ALA A 145 -1.57 6.47 -3.42
N THR A 146 -1.64 5.32 -2.74
CA THR A 146 -2.16 5.26 -1.36
C THR A 146 -1.18 5.87 -0.36
N TYR A 147 0.10 5.93 -0.71
CA TYR A 147 1.06 6.83 -0.09
C TYR A 147 1.18 8.12 -0.89
N ASP A 148 1.15 9.26 -0.23
CA ASP A 148 1.64 10.49 -0.83
C ASP A 148 3.19 10.53 -0.88
N THR A 149 3.74 11.61 -1.45
CA THR A 149 5.18 11.79 -1.64
C THR A 149 5.97 11.78 -0.33
N GLU A 150 5.36 12.16 0.78
CA GLU A 150 5.98 12.16 2.11
C GLU A 150 5.81 10.82 2.85
N GLY A 151 5.14 9.83 2.25
CA GLY A 151 4.90 8.51 2.83
C GLY A 151 3.73 8.47 3.82
N ARG A 152 2.83 9.45 3.76
CA ARG A 152 1.57 9.48 4.53
C ARG A 152 0.49 8.71 3.76
N PHE A 153 -0.44 8.11 4.50
CA PHE A 153 -1.48 7.25 3.94
C PHE A 153 -2.73 8.02 3.54
N ILE A 154 -3.28 7.81 2.34
CA ILE A 154 -4.51 8.45 1.84
C ILE A 154 -5.66 7.41 1.87
N PRO A 155 -6.61 7.50 2.83
CA PRO A 155 -7.69 6.52 2.99
C PRO A 155 -8.58 6.37 1.75
N ALA A 156 -8.92 7.48 1.11
CA ALA A 156 -9.73 7.46 -0.10
C ALA A 156 -9.08 6.63 -1.22
N ASN A 157 -7.74 6.64 -1.33
CA ASN A 157 -7.05 5.92 -2.39
C ASN A 157 -7.10 4.40 -2.15
N LEU A 158 -6.99 3.93 -0.90
CA LEU A 158 -7.22 2.53 -0.55
C LEU A 158 -8.64 2.10 -0.92
N GLU A 159 -9.65 2.84 -0.48
CA GLU A 159 -11.07 2.55 -0.76
C GLU A 159 -11.35 2.50 -2.27
N ASN A 160 -10.74 3.43 -3.01
CA ASN A 160 -10.86 3.50 -4.46
C ASN A 160 -10.21 2.32 -5.19
N ILE A 161 -9.22 1.62 -4.62
CA ILE A 161 -8.70 0.38 -5.21
C ILE A 161 -9.84 -0.64 -5.31
N PHE A 162 -10.55 -0.87 -4.21
CA PHE A 162 -11.57 -1.90 -4.15
C PHE A 162 -12.84 -1.49 -4.90
N SER A 163 -13.27 -0.23 -4.83
CA SER A 163 -14.43 0.23 -5.60
C SER A 163 -14.23 0.15 -7.11
N LYS A 164 -12.98 0.30 -7.58
CA LYS A 164 -12.65 0.27 -9.01
C LYS A 164 -12.41 -1.13 -9.56
N TYR A 165 -11.92 -2.07 -8.75
CA TYR A 165 -11.37 -3.34 -9.26
C TYR A 165 -11.94 -4.60 -8.59
N ALA A 166 -12.54 -4.53 -7.40
CA ALA A 166 -13.10 -5.70 -6.70
C ALA A 166 -14.51 -6.02 -7.23
N HIS A 167 -14.60 -6.56 -8.44
CA HIS A 167 -15.86 -6.84 -9.12
C HIS A 167 -16.49 -8.17 -8.71
N THR A 168 -15.67 -9.13 -8.28
CA THR A 168 -16.09 -10.50 -7.97
C THR A 168 -16.64 -10.61 -6.56
N LYS A 169 -15.95 -10.02 -5.58
CA LYS A 169 -16.33 -10.04 -4.16
C LYS A 169 -15.99 -8.68 -3.55
N PRO A 170 -16.95 -8.00 -2.89
CA PRO A 170 -16.67 -6.70 -2.25
C PRO A 170 -15.45 -6.77 -1.33
N ASP A 171 -14.64 -5.72 -1.36
CA ASP A 171 -13.43 -5.56 -0.53
C ASP A 171 -12.38 -6.69 -0.69
N LYS A 172 -12.42 -7.42 -1.80
CA LYS A 172 -11.53 -8.56 -2.07
C LYS A 172 -11.12 -8.59 -3.54
N LEU A 173 -9.81 -8.63 -3.80
CA LEU A 173 -9.25 -8.76 -5.15
C LEU A 173 -8.85 -10.22 -5.41
N ASN A 174 -9.33 -10.80 -6.50
CA ASN A 174 -8.68 -11.99 -7.05
C ASN A 174 -7.41 -11.59 -7.86
N PHE A 175 -6.63 -12.58 -8.30
CA PHE A 175 -5.38 -12.31 -9.04
C PHE A 175 -5.58 -11.49 -10.31
N LYS A 176 -6.65 -11.74 -11.07
CA LYS A 176 -6.93 -11.02 -12.32
C LYS A 176 -7.28 -9.55 -12.04
N GLU A 177 -8.13 -9.31 -11.05
CA GLU A 177 -8.51 -7.95 -10.63
C GLU A 177 -7.30 -7.17 -10.09
N LEU A 178 -6.42 -7.83 -9.35
CA LEU A 178 -5.15 -7.26 -8.92
C LEU A 178 -4.24 -6.92 -10.10
N TRP A 179 -4.17 -7.79 -11.12
CA TRP A 179 -3.41 -7.52 -12.33
C TRP A 179 -3.95 -6.32 -13.10
N ASP A 180 -5.27 -6.27 -13.31
CA ASP A 180 -5.98 -5.16 -13.96
C ASP A 180 -5.80 -3.84 -13.18
N MET A 181 -5.76 -3.93 -11.85
CA MET A 181 -5.47 -2.79 -10.96
C MET A 181 -4.06 -2.25 -11.20
N THR A 182 -3.03 -3.11 -11.18
CA THR A 182 -1.64 -2.66 -11.44
C THR A 182 -1.46 -2.09 -12.85
N ASP A 183 -2.16 -2.63 -13.86
CA ASP A 183 -2.16 -2.07 -15.21
C ASP A 183 -2.84 -0.69 -15.26
N GLY A 184 -3.88 -0.50 -14.45
CA GLY A 184 -4.63 0.74 -14.36
C GLY A 184 -3.91 1.89 -13.66
N SER A 185 -2.87 1.60 -12.88
CA SER A 185 -2.04 2.59 -12.16
C SER A 185 -0.78 3.04 -12.90
N ARG A 186 -0.57 2.58 -14.14
CA ARG A 186 0.65 2.92 -14.91
C ARG A 186 0.72 4.40 -15.26
N ASN A 187 1.85 5.03 -14.93
CA ASN A 187 2.23 6.33 -15.46
C ASN A 187 3.12 6.18 -16.70
N ALA A 188 2.96 7.10 -17.66
CA ALA A 188 3.77 7.09 -18.86
C ALA A 188 5.27 7.16 -18.53
N PHE A 189 6.07 6.36 -19.22
CA PHE A 189 7.54 6.27 -19.09
C PHE A 189 8.09 5.75 -17.76
N ASP A 190 7.25 5.36 -16.81
CA ASP A 190 7.68 4.75 -15.55
C ASP A 190 7.80 3.23 -15.66
N PHE A 191 8.64 2.75 -16.59
CA PHE A 191 8.83 1.32 -16.84
C PHE A 191 9.29 0.55 -15.61
N PHE A 192 10.12 1.18 -14.77
CA PHE A 192 10.51 0.64 -13.48
C PHE A 192 9.28 0.44 -12.57
N GLY A 193 8.46 1.48 -12.36
CA GLY A 193 7.26 1.36 -11.54
C GLY A 193 6.23 0.38 -12.10
N TRP A 194 6.15 0.16 -13.41
CA TRP A 194 5.26 -0.86 -13.98
C TRP A 194 5.62 -2.27 -13.54
N ILE A 195 6.92 -2.57 -13.50
CA ILE A 195 7.44 -3.88 -13.10
C ILE A 195 7.38 -4.00 -11.57
N SER A 196 7.84 -2.97 -10.85
CA SER A 196 7.85 -2.94 -9.38
C SER A 196 6.45 -3.10 -8.81
N SER A 197 5.46 -2.36 -9.32
CA SER A 197 4.06 -2.48 -8.89
C SER A 197 3.52 -3.90 -9.03
N LYS A 198 3.80 -4.59 -10.15
CA LYS A 198 3.36 -6.00 -10.32
C LYS A 198 4.05 -6.95 -9.35
N LEU A 199 5.35 -6.76 -9.10
CA LEU A 199 6.09 -7.58 -8.16
C LEU A 199 5.61 -7.37 -6.73
N GLU A 200 5.47 -6.12 -6.28
CA GLU A 200 5.02 -5.77 -4.92
C GLU A 200 3.62 -6.35 -4.64
N TRP A 201 2.66 -6.10 -5.52
CA TRP A 201 1.30 -6.62 -5.37
C TRP A 201 1.23 -8.15 -5.53
N GLY A 202 2.06 -8.74 -6.39
CA GLY A 202 2.18 -10.19 -6.53
C GLY A 202 2.72 -10.86 -5.26
N VAL A 203 3.75 -10.28 -4.64
CA VAL A 203 4.31 -10.74 -3.36
C VAL A 203 3.28 -10.62 -2.25
N LEU A 204 2.58 -9.49 -2.15
CA LEU A 204 1.49 -9.30 -1.19
C LEU A 204 0.37 -10.33 -1.38
N TYR A 205 -0.02 -10.60 -2.63
CA TYR A 205 -1.03 -11.60 -2.95
C TYR A 205 -0.59 -13.01 -2.52
N MET A 206 0.66 -13.40 -2.79
CA MET A 206 1.20 -14.68 -2.33
C MET A 206 1.25 -14.79 -0.80
N LEU A 207 1.56 -13.68 -0.12
CA LEU A 207 1.67 -13.64 1.34
C LEU A 207 0.32 -13.72 2.05
N ALA A 208 -0.72 -13.06 1.51
CA ALA A 208 -1.91 -12.73 2.29
C ALA A 208 -3.26 -13.05 1.63
N LYS A 209 -3.28 -13.71 0.46
CA LYS A 209 -4.53 -14.24 -0.10
C LYS A 209 -5.14 -15.30 0.83
N ASP A 210 -6.45 -15.38 0.87
CA ASP A 210 -7.17 -16.44 1.57
C ASP A 210 -7.19 -17.77 0.79
N SER A 211 -7.81 -18.79 1.37
CA SER A 211 -7.95 -20.12 0.75
C SER A 211 -8.84 -20.11 -0.49
N GLU A 212 -9.71 -19.12 -0.64
CA GLU A 212 -10.56 -18.92 -1.82
C GLU A 212 -9.80 -18.19 -2.96
N GLY A 213 -8.57 -17.72 -2.72
CA GLY A 213 -7.77 -17.00 -3.70
C GLY A 213 -8.08 -15.50 -3.77
N PHE A 214 -8.53 -14.90 -2.67
CA PHE A 214 -8.80 -13.48 -2.58
C PHE A 214 -7.85 -12.76 -1.62
N LEU A 215 -7.35 -11.60 -2.05
CA LEU A 215 -6.62 -10.67 -1.21
C LEU A 215 -7.59 -9.63 -0.65
N SER A 216 -7.74 -9.59 0.68
CA SER A 216 -8.71 -8.70 1.35
C SER A 216 -8.20 -7.27 1.50
N LYS A 217 -9.14 -6.30 1.53
CA LYS A 217 -8.85 -4.89 1.88
C LYS A 217 -8.13 -4.75 3.21
N GLU A 218 -8.53 -5.53 4.21
CA GLU A 218 -7.87 -5.53 5.51
C GLU A 218 -6.40 -5.98 5.41
N SER A 219 -6.11 -7.06 4.69
CA SER A 219 -4.73 -7.50 4.44
C SER A 219 -3.91 -6.42 3.74
N VAL A 220 -4.49 -5.76 2.72
CA VAL A 220 -3.84 -4.66 1.99
C VAL A 220 -3.60 -3.45 2.88
N ARG A 221 -4.59 -3.02 3.65
CA ARG A 221 -4.50 -1.90 4.59
C ARG A 221 -3.39 -2.13 5.62
N ARG A 222 -3.34 -3.32 6.20
CA ARG A 222 -2.30 -3.73 7.16
C ARG A 222 -0.92 -3.89 6.54
N CYS A 223 -0.83 -4.12 5.23
CA CYS A 223 0.43 -4.08 4.52
C CYS A 223 0.98 -2.65 4.55
N TYR A 224 0.15 -1.63 4.31
CA TYR A 224 0.60 -0.24 4.35
C TYR A 224 1.19 0.15 5.72
N ASP A 225 0.54 -0.12 6.84
CA ASP A 225 1.17 0.21 8.15
C ASP A 225 2.19 -0.83 8.64
N GLY A 226 2.52 -1.86 7.84
CA GLY A 226 3.49 -2.91 8.22
C GLY A 226 2.95 -3.94 9.23
N SER A 227 1.78 -3.70 9.83
CA SER A 227 1.19 -4.60 10.83
C SER A 227 0.80 -5.98 10.29
N LEU A 228 0.68 -6.12 8.96
CA LEU A 228 0.51 -7.41 8.30
C LEU A 228 1.74 -8.31 8.51
N PHE A 229 2.94 -7.75 8.36
CA PHE A 229 4.18 -8.52 8.44
C PHE A 229 4.39 -9.11 9.83
N GLU A 230 4.15 -8.31 10.88
CA GLU A 230 4.16 -8.79 12.26
C GLU A 230 3.19 -9.95 12.50
N HIS A 231 1.98 -9.85 11.92
CA HIS A 231 0.97 -10.89 12.07
C HIS A 231 1.34 -12.16 11.33
N CYS A 232 1.80 -12.07 10.09
CA CYS A 232 2.30 -13.21 9.33
C CYS A 232 3.46 -13.89 10.07
N ALA A 233 4.43 -13.13 10.57
CA ALA A 233 5.56 -13.68 11.33
C ALA A 233 5.11 -14.38 12.63
N LYS A 234 4.14 -13.82 13.36
CA LYS A 234 3.54 -14.47 14.55
C LYS A 234 2.82 -15.77 14.19
N MET A 235 2.10 -15.80 13.07
CA MET A 235 1.44 -17.01 12.57
C MET A 235 2.46 -18.09 12.20
N GLN A 236 3.55 -17.75 11.51
CA GLN A 236 4.63 -18.68 11.17
C GLN A 236 5.32 -19.26 12.40
N LYS A 237 5.49 -18.44 13.46
CA LYS A 237 6.05 -18.87 14.75
C LYS A 237 5.06 -19.66 15.63
N GLY A 238 3.83 -19.90 15.17
CA GLY A 238 2.80 -20.66 15.91
C GLY A 238 2.23 -19.94 17.14
N VAL A 239 2.39 -18.61 17.23
CA VAL A 239 2.05 -17.84 18.45
C VAL A 239 0.55 -17.58 18.58
N VAL A 240 -0.21 -17.56 17.48
CA VAL A 240 -1.66 -17.23 17.49
C VAL A 240 -2.55 -18.48 17.45
N GLY A 241 -1.99 -19.68 17.25
CA GLY A 241 -2.72 -20.95 17.29
C GLY A 241 -3.04 -21.49 18.70
N LYS A 242 -2.78 -20.70 19.77
CA LYS A 242 -3.01 -21.10 21.17
C LYS A 242 -4.07 -20.27 21.90
N SER A 243 -4.80 -19.43 21.18
CA SER A 243 -5.90 -18.64 21.72
C SER A 243 -7.17 -18.88 20.90
N THR A 244 -7.67 -20.10 21.00
CA THR A 244 -9.06 -20.51 20.74
C THR A 244 -9.58 -21.18 21.99
#